data_AF-A0A3D3T7L9-F1
#
_entry.id   AF-A0A3D3T7L9-F1
#
_cell.length_a   1.000
_cell.length_b   1.000
_cell.length_c   1.000
_cell.angle_alpha   90.00
_cell.angle_beta   90.00
_cell.angle_gamma   90.00
#
_symmetry.space_group_name_H-M   'P 1'
#
loop_
_entity.id
_entity.type
_entity.pdbx_description
1 polymer ?
#
loop_
_entity_poly.entity_id
_entity_poly.type
_entity_poly.pdbx_seq_one_letter_code
_entity_poly.pdbx_strand_id
1 'polypeptide(L)'
;MDYLLALPPGLDSAVSTCQLTLAQMRYRIGPGLRLMGTCLEAGLRGGLLMVDCRDYDGQGDPAPCSRQLVSECCRRGYSGIVCDFEGPPTGCLPKLASLLNQHCAAQGLRLYLPEIYAAFAPAARLLIPSAVVSGTLERQLCRRLEQHPPERLTLAVEWLREDFPLPATGRGVPLTQAQLEEQLGRLQPAVCFDKGLCAHYYTYMAPGGQAHLVLFDTPRSIREKLVVARRLGLGSVLLPGPEVAPHLSELFQPL
;
A
#
# COMPACT_ATOMS: atom_id res chain seq x y z
N MET A 1 -12.63 -5.43 -10.29
CA MET A 1 -11.62 -4.97 -9.31
C MET A 1 -10.27 -5.48 -9.78
N ASP A 2 -9.32 -4.57 -10.03
CA ASP A 2 -7.97 -4.95 -10.45
C ASP A 2 -7.10 -5.34 -9.24
N TYR A 3 -6.19 -6.29 -9.45
CA TYR A 3 -5.20 -6.68 -8.44
C TYR A 3 -3.82 -6.19 -8.86
N LEU A 4 -3.23 -5.34 -8.02
CA LEU A 4 -1.90 -4.77 -8.20
C LEU A 4 -0.94 -5.41 -7.19
N LEU A 5 0.31 -5.67 -7.59
CA LEU A 5 1.35 -6.21 -6.71
C LEU A 5 2.55 -5.27 -6.68
N ALA A 6 2.86 -4.69 -5.53
CA ALA A 6 4.05 -3.87 -5.33
C ALA A 6 5.30 -4.77 -5.35
N LEU A 7 6.05 -4.74 -6.45
CA LEU A 7 7.12 -5.69 -6.73
C LEU A 7 8.50 -5.03 -6.55
N PRO A 8 9.29 -5.41 -5.53
CA PRO A 8 10.68 -4.99 -5.42
C PRO A 8 11.57 -5.71 -6.45
N PRO A 9 12.76 -5.17 -6.75
CA PRO A 9 13.77 -5.87 -7.53
C PRO A 9 14.09 -7.26 -6.96
N GLY A 10 14.22 -8.27 -7.84
CA GLY A 10 14.66 -9.62 -7.46
C GLY A 10 13.55 -10.59 -7.08
N LEU A 11 12.29 -10.14 -7.08
CA LEU A 11 11.12 -10.99 -6.80
C LEU A 11 10.36 -11.43 -8.07
N ASP A 12 10.96 -11.19 -9.24
CA ASP A 12 10.33 -11.34 -10.56
C ASP A 12 9.86 -12.77 -10.90
N SER A 13 10.46 -13.81 -10.29
CA SER A 13 10.19 -15.22 -10.59
C SER A 13 8.95 -15.80 -9.89
N ALA A 14 8.43 -15.15 -8.84
CA ALA A 14 7.36 -15.70 -8.00
C ALA A 14 5.94 -15.40 -8.51
N VAL A 15 5.78 -14.57 -9.54
CA VAL A 15 4.48 -13.96 -9.90
C VAL A 15 3.81 -14.58 -11.15
N SER A 16 4.43 -15.57 -11.78
CA SER A 16 4.03 -16.08 -13.10
C SER A 16 2.66 -16.79 -13.16
N THR A 17 2.04 -17.10 -12.02
CA THR A 17 0.82 -17.92 -11.94
C THR A 17 -0.47 -17.12 -11.70
N CYS A 18 -0.40 -15.87 -11.27
CA CYS A 18 -1.57 -15.05 -10.96
C CYS A 18 -1.72 -13.88 -11.95
N GLN A 19 -2.95 -13.57 -12.36
CA GLN A 19 -3.26 -12.39 -13.19
C GLN A 19 -3.14 -11.10 -12.36
N LEU A 20 -1.92 -10.68 -12.06
CA LEU A 20 -1.60 -9.48 -11.29
C LEU A 20 -0.95 -8.41 -12.17
N THR A 21 -1.36 -7.16 -11.98
CA THR A 21 -0.64 -6.03 -12.55
C THR A 21 0.53 -5.67 -11.64
N LEU A 22 1.75 -5.83 -12.14
CA LEU A 22 2.97 -5.53 -11.37
C LEU A 22 3.18 -4.03 -11.24
N ALA A 23 3.36 -3.54 -10.02
CA ALA A 23 3.77 -2.16 -9.70
C ALA A 23 5.25 -2.17 -9.31
N GLN A 24 6.12 -1.70 -10.20
CA GLN A 24 7.57 -1.84 -10.10
C GLN A 24 8.14 -0.86 -9.08
N MET A 25 8.54 -1.34 -7.90
CA MET A 25 9.12 -0.56 -6.80
C MET A 25 10.59 -0.22 -7.06
N ARG A 26 10.84 0.54 -8.13
CA ARG A 26 12.19 0.79 -8.64
C ARG A 26 12.56 2.25 -8.70
N TYR A 27 11.60 3.13 -8.42
CA TYR A 27 11.75 4.56 -8.55
C TYR A 27 11.58 5.24 -7.20
N ARG A 28 12.28 6.36 -7.05
CA ARG A 28 12.26 7.18 -5.85
C ARG A 28 12.41 8.64 -6.23
N ILE A 29 11.70 9.51 -5.53
CA ILE A 29 11.93 10.94 -5.55
C ILE A 29 12.94 11.26 -4.46
N GLY A 30 14.13 11.69 -4.87
CA GLY A 30 15.19 12.12 -3.98
C GLY A 30 15.24 13.65 -3.81
N PRO A 31 16.37 14.17 -3.29
CA PRO A 31 16.56 15.59 -3.02
C PRO A 31 16.37 16.45 -4.28
N GLY A 32 15.72 17.61 -4.12
CA GLY A 32 15.44 18.53 -5.23
C GLY A 32 14.43 17.98 -6.26
N LEU A 33 13.53 17.07 -5.86
CA LEU A 33 12.57 16.36 -6.72
C LEU A 33 13.21 15.60 -7.89
N ARG A 34 14.40 15.06 -7.68
CA ARG A 34 15.09 14.27 -8.71
C ARG A 34 14.54 12.85 -8.73
N LEU A 35 14.11 12.40 -9.92
CA LEU A 35 13.75 11.01 -10.13
C LEU A 35 15.01 10.15 -10.12
N MET A 36 15.09 9.25 -9.15
CA MET A 36 16.12 8.23 -9.01
C MET A 36 15.49 6.88 -9.31
N GLY A 37 16.27 5.96 -9.88
CA GLY A 37 15.79 4.61 -10.12
C GLY A 37 16.92 3.60 -10.29
N THR A 38 16.61 2.34 -10.04
CA THR A 38 17.54 1.24 -10.30
C THR A 38 17.55 0.89 -11.78
N CYS A 39 18.72 0.49 -12.31
CA CYS A 39 18.84 0.07 -13.70
C CYS A 39 17.93 -1.15 -13.94
N LEU A 40 16.97 -0.97 -14.85
CA LEU A 40 16.05 -2.02 -15.28
C LEU A 40 16.62 -2.70 -16.51
N GLU A 41 16.60 -4.03 -16.52
CA GLU A 41 16.86 -4.80 -17.74
C GLU A 41 15.98 -4.28 -18.89
N ALA A 42 16.56 -4.15 -20.08
CA ALA A 42 15.89 -3.50 -21.21
C ALA A 42 14.60 -4.21 -21.64
N GLY A 43 14.44 -5.50 -21.29
CA GLY A 43 13.29 -6.33 -21.62
C GLY A 43 12.07 -6.14 -20.72
N LEU A 44 12.21 -5.57 -19.50
CA LEU A 44 11.10 -5.43 -18.58
C LEU A 44 10.18 -4.27 -19.01
N ARG A 45 8.97 -4.60 -19.45
CA ARG A 45 7.96 -3.67 -19.97
C ARG A 45 6.57 -4.01 -19.44
N GLY A 46 5.69 -3.02 -19.37
CA GLY A 46 4.32 -3.21 -18.90
C GLY A 46 4.19 -3.21 -17.37
N GLY A 47 2.94 -3.14 -16.88
CA GLY A 47 2.64 -2.98 -15.46
C GLY A 47 2.40 -1.53 -15.05
N LEU A 48 2.87 -1.14 -13.87
CA LEU A 48 2.80 0.20 -13.30
C LEU A 48 4.18 0.64 -12.81
N LEU A 49 4.45 1.93 -12.89
CA LEU A 49 5.59 2.57 -12.24
C LEU A 49 5.24 2.80 -10.77
N MET A 50 6.03 2.32 -9.81
CA MET A 50 5.85 2.68 -8.41
C MET A 50 7.01 3.54 -7.92
N VAL A 51 6.68 4.65 -7.27
CA VAL A 51 7.63 5.67 -6.82
C VAL A 51 7.37 6.08 -5.37
N ASP A 52 8.41 6.02 -4.53
CA ASP A 52 8.36 6.54 -3.16
C ASP A 52 9.05 7.92 -3.02
N CYS A 53 8.89 8.56 -1.86
CA CYS A 53 9.49 9.88 -1.58
C CYS A 53 10.34 9.94 -0.30
N ARG A 54 10.89 8.83 0.19
CA ARG A 54 11.59 8.82 1.51
C ARG A 54 12.88 9.67 1.58
N ASP A 55 13.51 10.01 0.46
CA ASP A 55 14.70 10.88 0.42
C ASP A 55 14.37 12.31 -0.02
N TYR A 56 13.09 12.64 -0.09
CA TYR A 56 12.66 13.96 -0.48
C TYR A 56 13.00 14.99 0.61
N ASP A 57 13.66 16.07 0.21
CA ASP A 57 14.18 17.12 1.10
C ASP A 57 13.22 18.32 1.26
N GLY A 58 12.01 18.24 0.70
CA GLY A 58 11.05 19.34 0.74
C GLY A 58 11.25 20.40 -0.35
N GLN A 59 12.26 20.27 -1.21
CA GLN A 59 12.66 21.31 -2.17
C GLN A 59 12.67 20.84 -3.63
N GLY A 60 12.72 21.77 -4.56
CA GLY A 60 12.87 21.50 -6.00
C GLY A 60 11.67 21.89 -6.84
N ASP A 61 11.77 21.69 -8.16
CA ASP A 61 10.71 22.02 -9.11
C ASP A 61 9.87 20.79 -9.46
N PRO A 62 8.56 20.77 -9.15
CA PRO A 62 7.69 19.63 -9.44
C PRO A 62 7.37 19.48 -10.93
N ALA A 63 7.56 20.51 -11.76
CA ALA A 63 7.21 20.43 -13.18
C ALA A 63 8.15 19.49 -13.96
N PRO A 64 9.49 19.61 -13.88
CA PRO A 64 10.42 18.64 -14.46
C PRO A 64 10.20 17.23 -13.92
N CYS A 65 10.02 17.08 -12.60
CA CYS A 65 9.80 15.78 -11.96
C CYS A 65 8.56 15.07 -12.52
N SER A 66 7.42 15.78 -12.61
CA SER A 66 6.18 15.21 -13.16
C SER A 66 6.34 14.76 -14.62
N ARG A 67 7.05 15.53 -15.46
CA ARG A 67 7.31 15.18 -16.87
C ARG A 67 8.25 13.98 -16.97
N GLN A 68 9.27 13.89 -16.13
CA GLN A 68 10.19 12.76 -16.09
C GLN A 68 9.47 11.46 -15.73
N LEU A 69 8.61 11.48 -14.70
CA LEU A 69 7.80 10.33 -14.29
C LEU A 69 6.88 9.84 -15.41
N VAL A 70 6.16 10.75 -16.07
CA VAL A 70 5.25 10.40 -17.18
C VAL A 70 6.04 9.91 -18.41
N SER A 71 7.16 10.56 -18.74
CA SER A 71 8.02 10.13 -19.84
C SER A 71 8.57 8.72 -19.62
N GLU A 72 9.06 8.44 -18.41
CA GLU A 72 9.54 7.11 -18.03
C GLU A 72 8.40 6.07 -18.07
N CYS A 73 7.20 6.45 -17.60
CA CYS A 73 6.00 5.64 -17.67
C CYS A 73 5.70 5.20 -19.11
N CYS A 74 5.62 6.16 -20.04
CA CYS A 74 5.38 5.90 -21.45
C CYS A 74 6.52 5.09 -22.10
N ARG A 75 7.78 5.45 -21.83
CA ARG A 75 8.96 4.79 -22.41
C ARG A 75 9.03 3.30 -22.06
N ARG A 76 8.56 2.93 -20.86
CA ARG A 76 8.52 1.54 -20.37
C ARG A 76 7.22 0.81 -20.72
N GLY A 77 6.25 1.49 -21.31
CA GLY A 77 4.92 0.95 -21.58
C GLY A 77 4.13 0.64 -20.32
N TYR A 78 4.39 1.35 -19.21
CA TYR A 78 3.58 1.23 -18.01
C TYR A 78 2.20 1.85 -18.25
N SER A 79 1.17 1.25 -17.64
CA SER A 79 -0.23 1.68 -17.75
C SER A 79 -0.63 2.74 -16.71
N GLY A 80 0.32 3.21 -15.90
CA GLY A 80 0.06 4.13 -14.81
C GLY A 80 1.20 4.22 -13.79
N ILE A 81 1.01 5.10 -12.81
CA ILE A 81 1.96 5.48 -11.77
C ILE A 81 1.30 5.31 -10.40
N VAL A 82 1.97 4.61 -9.49
CA VAL A 82 1.65 4.48 -8.07
C VAL A 82 2.63 5.33 -7.27
N CYS A 83 2.13 6.35 -6.58
CA CYS A 83 2.91 7.19 -5.68
C CYS A 83 2.75 6.67 -4.26
N ASP A 84 3.81 6.08 -3.71
CA ASP A 84 3.90 5.59 -2.34
C ASP A 84 4.47 6.70 -1.44
N PHE A 85 3.68 7.76 -1.28
CA PHE A 85 4.10 8.93 -0.52
C PHE A 85 3.70 8.79 0.94
N GLU A 86 4.70 8.60 1.78
CA GLU A 86 4.52 8.50 3.23
C GLU A 86 4.38 9.87 3.89
N GLY A 87 3.42 9.97 4.80
CA GLY A 87 3.20 11.17 5.61
C GLY A 87 2.36 12.27 4.94
N PRO A 88 2.27 13.46 5.58
CA PRO A 88 1.42 14.54 5.11
C PRO A 88 1.95 15.19 3.82
N PRO A 89 1.05 15.78 3.01
CA PRO A 89 1.39 16.44 1.77
C PRO A 89 2.15 17.75 2.05
N THR A 90 3.48 17.65 2.13
CA THR A 90 4.40 18.75 2.49
C THR A 90 5.28 19.18 1.32
N GLY A 91 5.86 20.38 1.44
CA GLY A 91 6.74 20.96 0.43
C GLY A 91 6.07 21.07 -0.94
N CYS A 92 6.74 20.55 -1.96
CA CYS A 92 6.26 20.58 -3.35
C CYS A 92 5.42 19.35 -3.75
N LEU A 93 5.25 18.35 -2.87
CA LEU A 93 4.47 17.14 -3.19
C LEU A 93 3.00 17.42 -3.57
N PRO A 94 2.26 18.36 -2.94
CA PRO A 94 0.91 18.68 -3.37
C PRO A 94 0.87 19.18 -4.83
N LYS A 95 1.82 20.05 -5.20
CA LYS A 95 1.92 20.58 -6.55
C LYS A 95 2.35 19.51 -7.55
N LEU A 96 3.27 18.62 -7.16
CA LEU A 96 3.64 17.45 -7.94
C LEU A 96 2.43 16.54 -8.20
N ALA A 97 1.62 16.25 -7.18
CA ALA A 97 0.41 15.45 -7.32
C ALA A 97 -0.59 16.08 -8.31
N SER A 98 -0.81 17.40 -8.25
CA SER A 98 -1.65 18.09 -9.23
C SER A 98 -1.12 18.02 -10.66
N LEU A 99 0.19 18.18 -10.85
CA LEU A 99 0.82 18.09 -12.17
C LEU A 99 0.77 16.66 -12.71
N LEU A 100 1.04 15.66 -11.88
CA LEU A 100 0.90 14.25 -12.24
C LEU A 100 -0.54 13.92 -12.62
N ASN A 101 -1.53 14.43 -11.88
CA ASN A 101 -2.94 14.22 -12.20
C ASN A 101 -3.28 14.74 -13.61
N GLN A 102 -2.83 15.95 -13.95
CA GLN A 102 -3.05 16.55 -15.27
C GLN A 102 -2.32 15.77 -16.38
N HIS A 103 -1.03 15.50 -16.19
CA HIS A 103 -0.23 14.84 -17.21
C HIS A 103 -0.64 13.36 -17.42
N CYS A 104 -0.99 12.64 -16.36
CA CYS A 104 -1.47 11.27 -16.47
C CYS A 104 -2.81 11.21 -17.20
N ALA A 105 -3.76 12.08 -16.84
CA ALA A 105 -5.06 12.15 -17.51
C ALA A 105 -4.91 12.45 -19.01
N ALA A 106 -4.03 13.39 -19.38
CA ALA A 106 -3.76 13.73 -20.78
C ALA A 106 -3.16 12.57 -21.59
N GLN A 107 -2.49 11.61 -20.94
CA GLN A 107 -1.87 10.45 -21.57
C GLN A 107 -2.69 9.16 -21.40
N GLY A 108 -3.89 9.23 -20.79
CA GLY A 108 -4.69 8.04 -20.47
C GLY A 108 -4.05 7.11 -19.44
N LEU A 109 -3.11 7.61 -18.64
CA LEU A 109 -2.41 6.85 -17.61
C LEU A 109 -3.20 6.86 -16.29
N ARG A 110 -3.18 5.73 -15.59
CA ARG A 110 -3.76 5.62 -14.24
C ARG A 110 -2.81 6.24 -13.22
N LEU A 111 -3.31 7.05 -12.29
CA LEU A 111 -2.52 7.60 -11.18
C LEU A 111 -3.10 7.09 -9.87
N TYR A 112 -2.26 6.57 -8.98
CA TYR A 112 -2.62 6.15 -7.63
C TYR A 112 -1.85 6.99 -6.62
N LEU A 113 -2.56 7.57 -5.66
CA LEU A 113 -2.01 8.45 -4.62
C LEU A 113 -2.64 8.14 -3.27
N PRO A 114 -1.95 8.38 -2.14
CA PRO A 114 -2.57 8.29 -0.82
C PRO A 114 -3.79 9.19 -0.71
N GLU A 115 -4.80 8.75 0.03
CA GLU A 115 -6.07 9.47 0.22
C GLU A 115 -5.89 10.95 0.59
N ILE A 116 -4.88 11.28 1.40
CA ILE A 116 -4.61 12.64 1.84
C ILE A 116 -4.33 13.61 0.67
N TYR A 117 -3.99 13.10 -0.51
CA TYR A 117 -3.79 13.88 -1.73
C TYR A 117 -5.05 14.08 -2.58
N ALA A 118 -6.22 13.58 -2.14
CA ALA A 118 -7.46 13.58 -2.93
C ALA A 118 -7.88 14.95 -3.48
N ALA A 119 -7.63 16.02 -2.72
CA ALA A 119 -7.93 17.40 -3.10
C ALA A 119 -7.02 17.93 -4.23
N PHE A 120 -5.80 17.41 -4.36
CA PHE A 120 -4.83 17.85 -5.37
C PHE A 120 -4.95 17.07 -6.68
N ALA A 121 -5.55 15.88 -6.64
CA ALA A 121 -5.60 14.93 -7.76
C ALA A 121 -7.02 14.34 -7.94
N PRO A 122 -7.96 15.10 -8.53
CA PRO A 122 -9.37 14.69 -8.65
C PRO A 122 -9.60 13.44 -9.53
N ALA A 123 -8.70 13.16 -10.48
CA ALA A 123 -8.81 12.01 -11.37
C ALA A 123 -7.99 10.80 -10.90
N ALA A 124 -7.18 10.94 -9.85
CA ALA A 124 -6.38 9.85 -9.31
C ALA A 124 -7.24 8.86 -8.51
N ARG A 125 -6.82 7.59 -8.53
CA ARG A 125 -7.28 6.59 -7.59
C ARG A 125 -6.62 6.81 -6.23
N LEU A 126 -7.39 6.62 -5.18
CA LEU A 126 -6.98 6.88 -3.80
C LEU A 126 -6.61 5.57 -3.11
N LEU A 127 -5.37 5.49 -2.65
CA LEU A 127 -4.85 4.41 -1.83
C LEU A 127 -5.41 4.58 -0.42
N ILE A 128 -6.26 3.64 0.00
CA ILE A 128 -6.86 3.58 1.32
C ILE A 128 -6.14 2.51 2.13
N PRO A 129 -5.48 2.85 3.25
CA PRO A 129 -4.83 1.87 4.12
C PRO A 129 -5.82 0.84 4.64
N SER A 130 -5.37 -0.42 4.70
CA SER A 130 -6.20 -1.55 5.17
C SER A 130 -6.02 -1.86 6.65
N ALA A 131 -4.97 -1.34 7.31
CA ALA A 131 -4.78 -1.55 8.73
C ALA A 131 -5.82 -0.74 9.53
N VAL A 132 -6.50 -1.43 10.44
CA VAL A 132 -7.49 -0.85 11.33
C VAL A 132 -7.14 -1.25 12.76
N VAL A 133 -7.01 -0.26 13.63
CA VAL A 133 -6.74 -0.47 15.06
C VAL A 133 -8.01 -0.30 15.90
N SER A 134 -8.99 0.45 15.38
CA SER A 134 -10.31 0.64 16.01
C SER A 134 -11.42 0.77 14.98
N GLY A 135 -12.61 0.26 15.32
CA GLY A 135 -13.75 0.19 14.40
C GLY A 135 -13.64 -1.01 13.47
N THR A 136 -14.11 -0.88 12.22
CA THR A 136 -14.06 -1.95 11.23
C THR A 136 -13.56 -1.44 9.89
N LEU A 137 -12.86 -2.29 9.14
CA LEU A 137 -12.39 -1.99 7.79
C LEU A 137 -13.57 -1.62 6.88
N GLU A 138 -14.67 -2.35 6.98
CA GLU A 138 -15.89 -2.06 6.23
C GLU A 138 -16.41 -0.66 6.52
N ARG A 139 -16.54 -0.26 7.79
CA ARG A 139 -17.02 1.08 8.16
C ARG A 139 -16.06 2.17 7.70
N GLN A 140 -14.75 1.92 7.77
CA GLN A 140 -13.73 2.85 7.29
C GLN A 140 -13.84 3.09 5.77
N LEU A 141 -14.09 2.03 4.99
CA LEU A 141 -14.29 2.10 3.55
C LEU A 141 -15.63 2.74 3.18
N CYS A 142 -16.72 2.38 3.85
CA CYS A 142 -18.04 2.98 3.61
C CYS A 142 -18.03 4.51 3.79
N ARG A 143 -17.36 5.04 4.82
CA ARG A 143 -17.19 6.49 5.01
C ARG A 143 -16.50 7.19 3.83
N ARG A 144 -15.61 6.50 3.13
CA ARG A 144 -14.90 7.03 1.95
C ARG A 144 -15.75 6.93 0.70
N LEU A 145 -16.55 5.87 0.60
CA LEU A 145 -17.54 5.69 -0.47
C LEU A 145 -18.66 6.74 -0.43
N GLU A 146 -18.92 7.36 0.73
CA GLU A 146 -19.81 8.53 0.83
C GLU A 146 -19.26 9.76 0.10
N GLN A 147 -17.94 9.85 -0.09
CA GLN A 147 -17.25 11.02 -0.65
C GLN A 147 -16.68 10.78 -2.05
N HIS A 148 -16.42 9.51 -2.40
CA HIS A 148 -15.72 9.10 -3.60
C HIS A 148 -16.39 7.89 -4.23
N PRO A 149 -16.47 7.82 -5.57
CA PRO A 149 -17.04 6.66 -6.21
C PRO A 149 -16.12 5.43 -6.05
N PRO A 150 -16.69 4.21 -6.03
CA PRO A 150 -15.96 2.98 -5.71
C PRO A 150 -14.78 2.71 -6.65
N GLU A 151 -14.90 3.03 -7.94
CA GLU A 151 -13.82 2.88 -8.94
C GLU A 151 -12.59 3.75 -8.68
N ARG A 152 -12.75 4.81 -7.88
CA ARG A 152 -11.65 5.69 -7.45
C ARG A 152 -10.90 5.09 -6.26
N LEU A 153 -11.51 4.22 -5.47
CA LEU A 153 -10.87 3.68 -4.28
C LEU A 153 -10.03 2.45 -4.60
N THR A 154 -8.81 2.44 -4.07
CA THR A 154 -7.88 1.30 -4.10
C THR A 154 -7.54 0.91 -2.68
N LEU A 155 -7.83 -0.33 -2.28
CA LEU A 155 -7.39 -0.80 -0.96
C LEU A 155 -5.87 -1.04 -1.01
N ALA A 156 -5.10 -0.23 -0.29
CA ALA A 156 -3.69 -0.48 -0.04
C ALA A 156 -3.60 -1.51 1.10
N VAL A 157 -3.39 -2.77 0.70
CA VAL A 157 -3.29 -3.87 1.63
C VAL A 157 -1.97 -3.74 2.39
N GLU A 158 -2.06 -3.92 3.70
CA GLU A 158 -0.93 -3.94 4.61
C GLU A 158 -0.82 -5.34 5.20
N TRP A 159 0.41 -5.78 5.42
CA TRP A 159 0.73 -6.98 6.18
C TRP A 159 1.19 -6.55 7.58
N LEU A 160 0.21 -6.30 8.44
CA LEU A 160 0.43 -5.75 9.77
C LEU A 160 1.18 -6.75 10.65
N ARG A 161 2.11 -6.24 11.46
CA ARG A 161 2.75 -6.92 12.59
C ARG A 161 3.14 -5.84 13.58
N GLU A 162 2.24 -5.46 14.48
CA GLU A 162 2.44 -4.31 15.36
C GLU A 162 2.01 -4.59 16.79
N ASP A 163 2.84 -4.12 17.73
CA ASP A 163 2.61 -4.17 19.16
C ASP A 163 2.18 -2.78 19.67
N PHE A 164 1.00 -2.71 20.27
CA PHE A 164 0.40 -1.48 20.76
C PHE A 164 0.34 -1.47 22.28
N PRO A 165 0.95 -0.48 22.96
CA PRO A 165 0.60 -0.21 24.34
C PRO A 165 -0.86 0.26 24.41
N LEU A 166 -1.63 -0.25 25.38
CA LEU A 166 -3.02 0.14 25.57
C LEU A 166 -3.14 1.41 26.44
N PRO A 167 -4.00 2.37 26.07
CA PRO A 167 -4.93 2.35 24.93
C PRO A 167 -4.23 2.52 23.57
N ALA A 168 -4.59 1.67 22.60
CA ALA A 168 -3.99 1.67 21.27
C ALA A 168 -4.43 2.91 20.48
N THR A 169 -3.46 3.67 19.97
CA THR A 169 -3.69 4.85 19.13
C THR A 169 -2.68 4.88 17.99
N GLY A 170 -3.10 5.33 16.80
CA GLY A 170 -2.20 5.46 15.66
C GLY A 170 -1.59 4.13 15.21
N ARG A 171 -0.27 4.12 15.01
CA ARG A 171 0.53 2.94 14.66
C ARG A 171 1.23 2.37 15.88
N GLY A 172 1.37 1.05 15.92
CA GLY A 172 2.09 0.35 16.96
C GLY A 172 3.58 0.27 16.66
N VAL A 173 4.31 -0.38 17.55
CA VAL A 173 5.72 -0.70 17.32
C VAL A 173 5.78 -1.87 16.33
N PRO A 174 6.43 -1.72 15.16
CA PRO A 174 6.52 -2.78 14.19
C PRO A 174 7.33 -3.96 14.73
N LEU A 175 6.84 -5.17 14.44
CA LEU A 175 7.49 -6.43 14.76
C LEU A 175 7.99 -7.10 13.48
N THR A 176 9.21 -7.61 13.52
CA THR A 176 9.70 -8.58 12.54
C THR A 176 8.96 -9.92 12.71
N GLN A 177 9.03 -10.77 11.69
CA GLN A 177 8.47 -12.13 11.78
C GLN A 177 9.05 -12.91 12.96
N ALA A 178 10.38 -12.86 13.14
CA ALA A 178 11.06 -13.56 14.22
C ALA A 178 10.64 -13.05 15.60
N GLN A 179 10.46 -11.73 15.77
CA GLN A 179 9.98 -11.15 17.03
C GLN A 179 8.55 -11.60 17.37
N LEU A 180 7.66 -11.66 16.38
CA LEU A 180 6.30 -12.15 16.56
C LEU A 180 6.30 -13.64 16.97
N GLU A 181 7.08 -14.46 16.28
CA GLU A 181 7.22 -15.91 16.58
C GLU A 181 7.80 -16.15 17.98
N GLU A 182 8.83 -15.40 18.36
CA GLU A 182 9.42 -15.45 19.70
C GLU A 182 8.41 -15.06 20.77
N GLN A 183 7.66 -13.97 20.56
CA GLN A 183 6.61 -13.55 21.49
C GLN A 183 5.52 -14.61 21.64
N LEU A 184 5.02 -15.18 20.52
CA LEU A 184 4.02 -16.24 20.53
C LEU A 184 4.52 -17.49 21.25
N GLY A 185 5.75 -17.91 21.01
CA GLY A 185 6.35 -19.09 21.67
C GLY A 185 6.57 -18.89 23.17
N ARG A 186 7.00 -17.69 23.58
CA ARG A 186 7.25 -17.35 24.99
C ARG A 186 5.96 -17.14 25.79
N LEU A 187 5.02 -16.38 25.24
CA LEU A 187 3.78 -16.00 25.93
C LEU A 187 2.70 -17.06 25.82
N GLN A 188 2.74 -17.89 24.78
CA GLN A 188 1.69 -18.86 24.41
C GLN A 188 0.28 -18.27 24.56
N PRO A 189 0.00 -17.10 23.96
CA PRO A 189 -1.25 -16.40 24.19
C PRO A 189 -2.40 -17.07 23.43
N ALA A 190 -3.63 -16.85 23.88
CA ALA A 190 -4.81 -17.15 23.09
C ALA A 190 -4.89 -16.17 21.91
N VAL A 191 -4.71 -16.67 20.68
CA VAL A 191 -4.82 -15.87 19.46
C VAL A 191 -6.26 -15.89 18.96
N CYS A 192 -6.82 -14.70 18.76
CA CYS A 192 -8.16 -14.50 18.23
C CYS A 192 -8.12 -13.88 16.84
N PHE A 193 -9.16 -14.11 16.04
CA PHE A 193 -9.36 -13.42 14.76
C PHE A 193 -10.50 -12.42 14.89
N ASP A 194 -10.23 -11.15 14.63
CA ASP A 194 -11.25 -10.11 14.60
C ASP A 194 -11.71 -9.87 13.15
N LYS A 195 -12.98 -10.17 12.87
CA LYS A 195 -13.58 -9.97 11.54
C LYS A 195 -13.70 -8.49 11.17
N GLY A 196 -13.91 -7.61 12.13
CA GLY A 196 -14.05 -6.18 11.92
C GLY A 196 -12.71 -5.54 11.53
N LEU A 197 -11.64 -5.89 12.25
CA LEU A 197 -10.28 -5.44 11.94
C LEU A 197 -9.67 -6.16 10.74
N CYS A 198 -10.19 -7.34 10.40
CA CYS A 198 -9.59 -8.26 9.43
C CYS A 198 -8.13 -8.56 9.80
N ALA A 199 -7.88 -8.90 11.06
CA ALA A 199 -6.54 -9.18 11.59
C ALA A 199 -6.62 -10.22 12.72
N HIS A 200 -5.51 -10.93 12.96
CA HIS A 200 -5.34 -11.70 14.18
C HIS A 200 -4.80 -10.81 15.27
N TYR A 201 -5.13 -11.16 16.51
CA TYR A 201 -4.62 -10.44 17.66
C TYR A 201 -4.44 -11.32 18.89
N TYR A 202 -3.59 -10.84 19.79
CA TYR A 202 -3.54 -11.28 21.17
C TYR A 202 -3.20 -10.11 22.08
N THR A 203 -3.48 -10.26 23.38
CA THR A 203 -3.12 -9.28 24.40
C THR A 203 -2.19 -9.89 25.42
N TYR A 204 -1.28 -9.09 25.97
CA TYR A 204 -0.40 -9.52 27.05
C TYR A 204 -0.08 -8.36 28.01
N MET A 205 0.46 -8.70 29.17
CA MET A 205 0.96 -7.72 30.14
C MET A 205 2.47 -7.65 30.03
N ALA A 206 3.00 -6.47 29.68
CA ALA A 206 4.43 -6.22 29.66
C ALA A 206 5.00 -6.16 31.10
N PRO A 207 6.32 -6.37 31.28
CA PRO A 207 6.98 -6.09 32.55
C PRO A 207 6.66 -4.66 33.03
N GLY A 208 6.21 -4.52 34.27
CA GLY A 208 5.71 -3.24 34.80
C GLY A 208 4.19 -3.06 34.72
N GLY A 209 3.46 -4.05 34.19
CA GLY A 209 1.99 -4.08 34.25
C GLY A 209 1.28 -3.25 33.19
N GLN A 210 1.98 -2.77 32.18
CA GLN A 210 1.36 -2.15 31.01
C GLN A 210 0.67 -3.23 30.16
N ALA A 211 -0.60 -3.01 29.79
CA ALA A 211 -1.32 -3.90 28.89
C ALA A 211 -0.96 -3.59 27.43
N HIS A 212 -0.81 -4.63 26.62
CA HIS A 212 -0.46 -4.55 25.22
C HIS A 212 -1.45 -5.32 24.35
N LEU A 213 -1.66 -4.85 23.13
CA LEU A 213 -2.40 -5.49 22.06
C LEU A 213 -1.46 -5.68 20.88
N VAL A 214 -1.29 -6.92 20.42
CA VAL A 214 -0.55 -7.20 19.19
C VAL A 214 -1.55 -7.50 18.09
N LEU A 215 -1.45 -6.80 16.95
CA LEU A 215 -2.22 -7.06 15.75
C LEU A 215 -1.30 -7.58 14.66
N PHE A 216 -1.70 -8.64 13.96
CA PHE A 216 -0.93 -9.18 12.86
C PHE A 216 -1.76 -9.80 11.74
N ASP A 217 -1.20 -9.78 10.54
CA ASP A 217 -1.79 -10.36 9.34
C ASP A 217 -1.26 -11.76 9.03
N THR A 218 -2.10 -12.50 8.31
CA THR A 218 -1.95 -13.88 7.85
C THR A 218 -2.62 -13.99 6.47
N PRO A 219 -2.39 -15.05 5.69
CA PRO A 219 -3.12 -15.25 4.45
C PRO A 219 -4.65 -15.19 4.61
N ARG A 220 -5.19 -15.74 5.71
CA ARG A 220 -6.61 -15.66 6.05
C ARG A 220 -7.09 -14.21 6.20
N SER A 221 -6.35 -13.38 6.93
CA SER A 221 -6.75 -12.00 7.19
C SER A 221 -6.69 -11.15 5.92
N ILE A 222 -5.65 -11.37 5.08
CA ILE A 222 -5.56 -10.73 3.76
C ILE A 222 -6.74 -11.14 2.87
N ARG A 223 -7.11 -12.43 2.82
CA ARG A 223 -8.31 -12.89 2.09
C ARG A 223 -9.57 -12.17 2.56
N GLU A 224 -9.75 -11.97 3.87
CA GLU A 224 -10.90 -11.24 4.41
C GLU A 224 -10.91 -9.76 3.96
N LYS A 225 -9.75 -9.08 4.00
CA LYS A 225 -9.61 -7.70 3.46
C LYS A 225 -10.01 -7.62 1.98
N LEU A 226 -9.60 -8.61 1.18
CA LEU A 226 -9.95 -8.71 -0.24
C LEU A 226 -11.45 -8.97 -0.46
N VAL A 227 -12.08 -9.78 0.39
CA VAL A 227 -13.53 -10.03 0.36
C VAL A 227 -14.29 -8.74 0.66
N VAL A 228 -13.88 -7.98 1.67
CA VAL A 228 -14.50 -6.69 2.00
C VAL A 228 -14.37 -5.70 0.83
N ALA A 229 -13.17 -5.55 0.25
CA ALA A 229 -12.95 -4.68 -0.90
C ALA A 229 -13.82 -5.07 -2.10
N ARG A 230 -13.91 -6.37 -2.40
CA ARG A 230 -14.73 -6.89 -3.51
C ARG A 230 -16.22 -6.66 -3.26
N ARG A 231 -16.71 -6.94 -2.05
CA ARG A 231 -18.12 -6.78 -1.67
C ARG A 231 -18.55 -5.31 -1.76
N LEU A 232 -17.67 -4.38 -1.39
CA LEU A 232 -17.91 -2.94 -1.50
C LEU A 232 -17.65 -2.37 -2.91
N GLY A 233 -17.24 -3.21 -3.88
CA GLY A 233 -17.10 -2.82 -5.27
C GLY A 233 -15.89 -1.95 -5.60
N LEU A 234 -14.84 -1.94 -4.77
CA LEU A 234 -13.66 -1.11 -4.99
C LEU A 234 -13.02 -1.33 -6.37
N GLY A 235 -12.45 -0.27 -6.95
CA GLY A 235 -11.82 -0.30 -8.26
C GLY A 235 -10.62 -1.23 -8.33
N SER A 236 -9.79 -1.24 -7.28
CA SER A 236 -8.57 -2.04 -7.24
C SER A 236 -8.09 -2.35 -5.81
N VAL A 237 -7.10 -3.24 -5.71
CA VAL A 237 -6.32 -3.48 -4.50
C VAL A 237 -4.83 -3.46 -4.83
N LEU A 238 -4.00 -2.92 -3.94
CA LEU A 238 -2.55 -2.95 -4.01
C LEU A 238 -2.02 -3.86 -2.91
N LEU A 239 -1.37 -4.96 -3.30
CA LEU A 239 -0.78 -5.96 -2.41
C LEU A 239 0.70 -5.64 -2.14
N PRO A 240 1.18 -5.76 -0.89
CA PRO A 240 2.58 -5.56 -0.54
C PRO A 240 3.36 -6.82 -0.96
N GLY A 241 4.10 -6.73 -2.07
CA GLY A 241 4.70 -7.90 -2.69
C GLY A 241 5.70 -8.67 -1.85
N PRO A 242 6.62 -8.06 -1.08
CA PRO A 242 7.58 -8.81 -0.27
C PRO A 242 6.90 -9.80 0.69
N GLU A 243 5.82 -9.37 1.34
CA GLU A 243 5.10 -10.15 2.33
C GLU A 243 4.09 -11.09 1.69
N VAL A 244 3.43 -10.68 0.61
CA VAL A 244 2.38 -11.48 -0.03
C VAL A 244 2.92 -12.54 -0.99
N ALA A 245 4.08 -12.32 -1.62
CA ALA A 245 4.61 -13.21 -2.64
C ALA A 245 4.68 -14.70 -2.26
N PRO A 246 5.17 -15.07 -1.05
CA PRO A 246 5.20 -16.47 -0.62
C PRO A 246 3.81 -17.11 -0.48
N HIS A 247 2.76 -16.29 -0.38
CA HIS A 247 1.39 -16.70 -0.09
C HIS A 247 0.45 -16.52 -1.29
N LEU A 248 0.93 -16.12 -2.47
CA LEU A 248 0.08 -15.82 -3.62
C LEU A 248 -0.81 -16.99 -4.03
N SER A 249 -0.28 -18.21 -4.06
CA SER A 249 -1.05 -19.40 -4.38
C SER A 249 -2.20 -19.61 -3.39
N GLU A 250 -1.94 -19.45 -2.10
CA GLU A 250 -2.97 -19.51 -1.07
C GLU A 250 -3.98 -18.37 -1.25
N LEU A 251 -3.58 -17.11 -1.36
CA LEU A 251 -4.52 -15.98 -1.43
C LEU A 251 -5.54 -16.07 -2.58
N PHE A 252 -5.14 -16.68 -3.71
CA PHE A 252 -5.97 -16.75 -4.92
C PHE A 252 -6.53 -18.13 -5.24
N GLN A 253 -6.31 -19.13 -4.38
CA GLN A 253 -7.01 -20.40 -4.49
C GLN A 253 -8.54 -20.21 -4.34
N PRO A 254 -9.36 -20.91 -5.16
CA PRO A 254 -10.79 -20.99 -4.91
C PRO A 254 -11.06 -21.52 -3.51
N LEU A 255 -12.01 -20.90 -2.81
CA LEU A 255 -12.52 -21.40 -1.52
C LEU A 255 -13.33 -22.68 -1.71
#